data_AF-A0A321L5H8-F1
#
_entry.id   AF-A0A321L5H8-F1
#
_cell.length_a   1.000
_cell.length_b   1.000
_cell.length_c   1.000
_cell.angle_alpha   90.00
_cell.angle_beta   90.00
_cell.angle_gamma   90.00
#
_symmetry.space_group_name_H-M   'P 1'
#
loop_
_entity.id
_entity.type
_entity.pdbx_description
1 polymer ?
#
loop_
_entity_poly.entity_id
_entity_poly.type
_entity_poly.pdbx_seq_one_letter_code
_entity_poly.pdbx_strand_id
1 'polypeptide(L)'
;MTEMRKRMIESLQPAGFSERTQEAYVRAGRRLAEHYHKSPDLITEEELRQYFLYIKNVKKYARPTTTIALCGIKFFFEKTLGTRWDDL
;
A
#
# COMPACT_ATOMS: atom_id res chain seq x y z
N MET A 1 15.67 -1.81 7.75
CA MET A 1 14.86 -1.61 6.54
C MET A 1 14.33 -3.00 6.15
N THR A 2 13.03 -3.20 5.93
CA THR A 2 12.53 -4.51 5.47
C THR A 2 12.78 -4.65 3.97
N GLU A 3 12.99 -5.88 3.49
CA GLU A 3 13.23 -6.16 2.06
C GLU A 3 12.12 -5.57 1.18
N MET A 4 10.87 -5.74 1.61
CA MET A 4 9.70 -5.26 0.87
C MET A 4 9.60 -3.73 0.81
N ARG A 5 10.05 -3.04 1.85
CA ARG A 5 10.16 -1.58 1.85
C ARG A 5 11.22 -1.11 0.86
N LYS A 6 12.37 -1.79 0.81
CA LYS A 6 13.46 -1.45 -0.11
C LYS A 6 13.01 -1.57 -1.57
N ARG A 7 12.41 -2.72 -1.92
CA ARG A 7 11.86 -2.97 -3.27
C ARG A 7 10.81 -1.93 -3.68
N MET A 8 9.95 -1.53 -2.75
CA MET A 8 8.96 -0.49 -3.03
C MET A 8 9.62 0.86 -3.33
N ILE A 9 10.64 1.26 -2.57
CA ILE A 9 11.39 2.50 -2.81
C ILE A 9 12.10 2.44 -4.18
N GLU A 10 12.75 1.32 -4.48
CA GLU A 10 13.41 1.09 -5.77
C GLU A 10 12.43 1.13 -6.95
N SER A 11 11.17 0.75 -6.73
CA SER A 11 10.09 0.88 -7.72
C SER A 11 9.61 2.33 -7.87
N LEU A 12 9.56 3.09 -6.77
CA LEU A 12 9.00 4.45 -6.73
C LEU A 12 9.93 5.52 -7.31
N GLN A 13 11.25 5.35 -7.13
CA GLN A 13 12.26 6.28 -7.63
C GLN A 13 12.21 6.46 -9.17
N PRO A 14 12.27 5.40 -10.00
CA PRO A 14 12.20 5.53 -11.46
C PRO A 14 10.82 5.99 -11.94
N ALA A 15 9.78 5.86 -11.12
CA ALA A 15 8.43 6.36 -11.42
C ALA A 15 8.28 7.88 -11.24
N GLY A 16 9.32 8.59 -10.76
CA GLY A 16 9.36 10.06 -10.70
C GLY A 16 8.58 10.67 -9.54
N PHE A 17 8.21 9.89 -8.52
CA PHE A 17 7.49 10.41 -7.35
C PHE A 17 8.41 11.21 -6.42
N SER A 18 7.91 12.33 -5.88
CA SER A 18 8.61 13.10 -4.84
C SER A 18 8.90 12.25 -3.60
N GLU A 19 9.97 12.53 -2.86
CA GLU A 19 10.33 11.82 -1.62
C GLU A 19 9.16 11.72 -0.64
N ARG A 20 8.41 12.83 -0.47
CA ARG A 20 7.22 12.86 0.39
C ARG A 20 6.15 11.87 -0.06
N THR A 21 5.94 11.73 -1.37
CA THR A 21 5.00 10.75 -1.94
C THR A 21 5.52 9.33 -1.70
N GLN A 22 6.83 9.10 -1.90
CA GLN A 22 7.43 7.79 -1.67
C GLN A 22 7.24 7.33 -0.22
N GLU A 23 7.53 8.21 0.74
CA GLU A 23 7.31 7.95 2.16
C GLU A 23 5.85 7.67 2.49
N ALA A 24 4.92 8.42 1.88
CA ALA A 24 3.51 8.24 2.10
C ALA A 24 3.01 6.87 1.61
N TYR A 25 3.50 6.42 0.45
CA TYR A 25 3.12 5.14 -0.12
C TYR A 25 3.73 3.98 0.67
N VAL A 26 5.02 4.06 1.01
CA VAL A 26 5.69 3.08 1.88
C VAL A 26 4.97 2.95 3.23
N ARG A 27 4.55 4.08 3.81
CA ARG A 27 3.79 4.08 5.06
C ARG A 27 2.41 3.42 4.90
N ALA A 28 1.75 3.57 3.76
CA ALA A 28 0.48 2.90 3.50
C ALA A 28 0.65 1.37 3.48
N GLY A 29 1.62 0.85 2.71
CA GLY A 29 1.93 -0.59 2.69
C GLY A 29 2.34 -1.13 4.07
N ARG A 30 3.13 -0.37 4.83
CA ARG A 30 3.49 -0.72 6.21
C ARG A 30 2.26 -0.84 7.11
N ARG A 31 1.35 0.13 7.08
CA ARG A 31 0.13 0.11 7.92
C ARG A 31 -0.80 -1.05 7.57
N LEU A 32 -0.84 -1.45 6.31
CA LEU A 32 -1.57 -2.61 5.86
C LEU A 32 -0.96 -3.90 6.43
N ALA A 33 0.36 -4.06 6.32
CA ALA A 33 1.08 -5.21 6.90
C ALA A 33 0.93 -5.28 8.43
N GLU A 34 1.01 -4.14 9.12
CA GLU A 34 0.79 -4.04 10.57
C GLU A 34 -0.64 -4.43 10.99
N HIS A 35 -1.64 -4.14 10.15
CA HIS A 35 -3.03 -4.47 10.46
C HIS A 35 -3.30 -5.98 10.43
N TYR A 36 -2.71 -6.69 9.47
CA TYR A 36 -2.88 -8.14 9.32
C TYR A 36 -1.80 -8.97 10.00
N HIS A 37 -0.73 -8.35 10.49
CA HIS A 37 0.47 -9.03 10.99
C HIS A 37 1.05 -10.02 9.97
N LYS A 38 0.95 -9.67 8.69
CA LYS A 38 1.39 -10.48 7.54
C LYS A 38 2.28 -9.63 6.63
N SER A 39 3.14 -10.31 5.89
CA SER A 39 3.86 -9.66 4.80
C SER A 39 2.83 -9.16 3.76
N PRO A 40 2.96 -7.94 3.22
CA PRO A 40 1.91 -7.36 2.39
C PRO A 40 1.71 -8.07 1.04
N ASP A 41 2.63 -8.94 0.63
CA ASP A 41 2.52 -9.87 -0.49
C ASP A 41 1.63 -11.10 -0.23
N LEU A 42 1.27 -11.37 1.02
CA LEU A 42 0.38 -12.47 1.42
C LEU A 42 -1.06 -12.01 1.65
N ILE A 43 -1.36 -10.75 1.36
CA ILE A 43 -2.68 -10.16 1.60
C ILE A 43 -3.58 -10.45 0.41
N THR A 44 -4.75 -11.00 0.71
CA THR A 44 -5.77 -11.35 -0.28
C THR A 44 -6.63 -10.14 -0.69
N GLU A 45 -7.33 -10.26 -1.82
CA GLU A 45 -8.34 -9.28 -2.27
C GLU A 45 -9.34 -8.92 -1.16
N GLU A 46 -9.90 -9.95 -0.52
CA GLU A 46 -10.92 -9.76 0.50
C GLU A 46 -10.35 -9.04 1.73
N GLU A 47 -9.14 -9.38 2.17
CA GLU A 47 -8.44 -8.65 3.22
C GLU A 47 -8.18 -7.20 2.81
N LEU A 48 -7.77 -6.95 1.57
CA LEU A 48 -7.55 -5.60 1.08
C LEU A 48 -8.85 -4.77 1.10
N ARG A 49 -9.95 -5.35 0.65
CA ARG A 49 -11.29 -4.75 0.69
C ARG A 49 -11.71 -4.43 2.13
N GLN A 50 -11.54 -5.39 3.04
CA GLN A 50 -11.85 -5.21 4.47
C GLN A 50 -10.98 -4.13 5.11
N TYR A 51 -9.71 -4.02 4.73
CA TYR A 51 -8.84 -2.96 5.21
C TYR A 51 -9.32 -1.56 4.82
N PHE A 52 -9.75 -1.39 3.56
CA PHE A 52 -10.31 -0.10 3.13
C PHE A 52 -11.61 0.25 3.86
N LEU A 53 -12.46 -0.74 4.15
CA LEU A 53 -13.63 -0.56 5.00
C LEU A 53 -13.23 -0.19 6.43
N TYR A 54 -12.20 -0.84 7.00
CA TYR A 54 -11.68 -0.52 8.33
C TYR A 54 -11.17 0.91 8.42
N ILE A 55 -10.32 1.36 7.49
CA ILE A 55 -9.76 2.72 7.57
C ILE A 55 -10.83 3.80 7.34
N LYS A 56 -11.87 3.50 6.55
CA LYS A 56 -13.02 4.40 6.34
C LYS A 56 -13.95 4.43 7.55
N ASN A 57 -14.37 3.27 8.04
CA ASN A 57 -15.47 3.15 9.00
C ASN A 57 -14.97 3.24 10.45
N VAL A 58 -13.78 2.72 10.74
CA VAL A 58 -13.21 2.66 12.09
C VAL A 58 -12.19 3.77 12.30
N LYS A 59 -11.17 3.89 11.43
CA LYS A 59 -10.15 4.95 11.57
C LYS A 59 -10.62 6.33 11.09
N LYS A 60 -11.77 6.41 10.41
CA LYS A 60 -12.35 7.65 9.88
C LYS A 60 -11.36 8.50 9.07
N TYR A 61 -10.56 7.86 8.22
CA TYR A 61 -9.60 8.58 7.38
C TYR A 61 -10.33 9.58 6.47
N ALA A 62 -9.79 10.80 6.41
CA ALA A 62 -10.25 11.81 5.47
C ALA A 62 -10.02 11.32 4.03
N ARG A 63 -10.88 11.73 3.10
CA ARG A 63 -10.85 11.28 1.69
C ARG A 63 -9.46 11.37 1.06
N PRO A 64 -8.67 12.47 1.20
CA PRO A 64 -7.32 12.52 0.62
C PRO A 64 -6.37 11.49 1.22
N THR A 65 -6.51 11.18 2.52
CA THR A 65 -5.67 10.18 3.19
C THR A 65 -5.98 8.78 2.68
N THR A 66 -7.27 8.46 2.49
CA THR A 66 -7.71 7.19 1.89
C THR A 66 -7.23 7.06 0.45
N THR A 67 -7.27 8.14 -0.34
CA THR A 67 -6.74 8.13 -1.71
C THR A 67 -5.24 7.85 -1.75
N ILE A 68 -4.45 8.49 -0.87
CA ILE A 68 -3.00 8.23 -0.78
C ILE A 68 -2.74 6.76 -0.40
N ALA A 69 -3.49 6.22 0.56
CA ALA A 69 -3.37 4.82 0.95
C ALA A 69 -3.71 3.88 -0.22
N LEU A 70 -4.81 4.16 -0.93
CA LEU A 70 -5.23 3.39 -2.11
C LEU A 70 -4.18 3.40 -3.20
N CYS A 71 -3.72 4.58 -3.62
CA CYS A 71 -2.72 4.69 -4.69
C CYS A 71 -1.39 4.03 -4.28
N GLY A 72 -0.98 4.18 -3.01
CA GLY A 72 0.25 3.57 -2.52
C GLY A 72 0.19 2.05 -2.45
N ILE A 73 -0.93 1.49 -2.00
CA ILE A 73 -1.12 0.04 -1.94
C ILE A 73 -1.27 -0.53 -3.35
N LYS A 74 -2.04 0.13 -4.23
CA LYS A 74 -2.15 -0.26 -5.64
C LYS A 74 -0.80 -0.29 -6.35
N PHE A 75 0.00 0.76 -6.17
CA PHE A 75 1.35 0.82 -6.71
C PHE A 75 2.22 -0.34 -6.21
N PHE A 76 2.13 -0.68 -4.93
CA PHE A 76 2.87 -1.79 -4.35
C PHE A 76 2.55 -3.11 -5.05
N PHE A 77 1.27 -3.46 -5.20
CA PHE A 77 0.89 -4.71 -5.87
C PHE A 77 1.28 -4.72 -7.35
N GLU A 78 0.95 -3.66 -8.10
CA GLU A 78 1.19 -3.63 -9.55
C GLU A 78 2.66 -3.49 -9.94
N LYS A 79 3.43 -2.69 -9.19
CA LYS A 79 4.80 -2.29 -9.57
C LYS A 79 5.88 -2.94 -8.73
N THR A 80 5.59 -3.30 -7.48
CA THR A 80 6.57 -3.97 -6.61
C THR A 80 6.42 -5.48 -6.61
N LEU A 81 5.19 -6.01 -6.64
CA LEU A 81 4.95 -7.47 -6.69
C LEU A 81 4.72 -7.99 -8.11
N GLY A 82 4.32 -7.13 -9.05
CA GLY A 82 3.99 -7.54 -10.41
C GLY A 82 2.67 -8.29 -10.52
N THR A 83 1.84 -8.25 -9.48
CA THR A 83 0.47 -8.77 -9.48
C THR A 83 -0.44 -7.78 -10.17
N ARG A 84 -1.29 -8.21 -11.11
CA ARG A 84 -2.27 -7.30 -11.70
C ARG A 84 -3.30 -6.93 -10.65
N TRP A 85 -3.63 -5.65 -10.57
CA TRP A 85 -4.68 -5.16 -9.66
C TRP A 85 -6.06 -5.72 -9.98
N ASP A 86 -6.31 -6.14 -11.22
CA ASP A 86 -7.58 -6.77 -11.61
C ASP A 86 -7.68 -8.24 -11.16
N ASP A 87 -6.54 -8.86 -10.80
CA ASP A 87 -6.46 -10.23 -10.27
C ASP A 87 -6.48 -10.21 -8.71
N LEU A 88 -6.78 -9.05 -8.13
CA LEU A 88 -6.67 -8.67 -6.71
C LEU A 88 -7.94 -8.01 -6.18
#